data_AF-B8MS01-F1
#
_entry.id   AF-B8MS01-F1
#
_cell.length_a   1.000
_cell.length_b   1.000
_cell.length_c   1.000
_cell.angle_alpha   90.00
_cell.angle_beta   90.00
_cell.angle_gamma   90.00
#
_symmetry.space_group_name_H-M   'P 1'
#
loop_
_entity.id
_entity.type
_entity.pdbx_description
1 polymer ?
#
loop_
_entity_poly.entity_id
_entity_poly.type
_entity_poly.pdbx_seq_one_letter_code
_entity_poly.pdbx_strand_id
1 'polypeptide(L)'
;MLRESCDLRKGVSAAVVVGLVGLFQANPEDPVGSNLRISARGLRPSDEEKLVLFNSCLELQQQWLEGSNKEKFWQSVAQRFEASTGRQYRWESCRRTVNNEVKRRREYLKSYETGKASEPKSDLHEAIDMWIEILDQRDMIVLASQASAEQRRLDAAVDDDFRRQFTERLGQSRVRNESTISSTTSATEDTEDSERPKRRRRTRLNDEEDAMTTALVDLTKAVSESLLTTSQESKDMSTVVENIERRLEHLEANYIRTNELLERLISKLN
;
A
#
# COMPACT_ATOMS: atom_id res chain seq x y z
N MET A 1 21.91 28.87 -11.86
CA MET A 1 20.68 28.46 -12.57
C MET A 1 20.88 27.02 -13.00
N LEU A 2 20.33 26.09 -12.22
CA LEU A 2 20.51 24.64 -12.37
C LEU A 2 19.16 24.03 -12.78
N ARG A 3 19.12 23.35 -13.92
CA ARG A 3 18.14 22.29 -14.23
C ARG A 3 18.78 21.27 -15.18
N GLU A 4 19.52 20.36 -14.59
CA GLU A 4 19.75 19.00 -15.11
C GLU A 4 19.46 18.04 -13.95
N SER A 5 18.58 17.06 -14.17
CA SER A 5 18.21 15.90 -13.33
C SER A 5 16.74 15.54 -13.64
N CYS A 6 16.30 14.31 -13.93
CA CYS A 6 16.89 12.99 -13.83
C CYS A 6 16.26 12.07 -14.89
N ASP A 7 17.09 11.47 -15.73
CA ASP A 7 16.86 10.16 -16.32
C ASP A 7 17.38 9.13 -15.32
N LEU A 8 16.51 8.32 -14.71
CA LEU A 8 16.94 7.12 -13.97
C LEU A 8 15.78 6.13 -13.78
N ARG A 9 15.39 5.43 -14.84
CA ARG A 9 14.68 4.13 -14.74
C ARG A 9 15.11 3.21 -15.87
N LYS A 10 16.27 2.57 -15.67
CA LYS A 10 16.64 1.32 -16.32
C LYS A 10 17.26 0.42 -15.25
N GLY A 11 16.72 -0.79 -15.12
CA GLY A 11 17.34 -1.85 -14.32
C GLY A 11 16.42 -2.41 -13.24
N VAL A 12 15.47 -3.25 -13.62
CA VAL A 12 15.26 -4.51 -12.91
C VAL A 12 15.18 -5.60 -13.97
N SER A 13 16.12 -6.53 -13.86
CA SER A 13 16.43 -7.57 -14.82
C SER A 13 15.25 -8.48 -15.13
N ALA A 14 15.01 -8.65 -16.41
CA ALA A 14 14.44 -9.86 -16.98
C ALA A 14 15.44 -11.02 -16.78
N ALA A 15 15.07 -12.06 -16.05
CA ALA A 15 15.60 -13.41 -16.24
C ALA A 15 14.78 -14.43 -15.45
N VAL A 16 14.63 -15.60 -16.07
CA VAL A 16 14.04 -16.86 -15.55
C VAL A 16 12.53 -16.99 -15.66
N VAL A 17 12.05 -17.10 -16.90
CA VAL A 17 11.02 -18.11 -17.24
C VAL A 17 11.69 -19.08 -18.20
N VAL A 18 12.31 -20.12 -17.62
CA VAL A 18 12.90 -21.22 -18.38
C VAL A 18 11.78 -22.19 -18.75
N GLY A 19 11.47 -22.21 -20.04
CA GLY A 19 11.26 -23.43 -20.81
C GLY A 19 10.13 -24.38 -20.41
N LEU A 20 8.94 -24.18 -20.99
CA LEU A 20 8.15 -25.28 -21.57
C LEU A 20 7.23 -24.77 -22.69
N VAL A 21 7.80 -24.13 -23.72
CA VAL A 21 7.08 -23.87 -24.98
C VAL A 21 7.25 -25.09 -25.86
N GLY A 22 6.37 -26.07 -25.68
CA GLY A 22 6.13 -27.09 -26.68
C GLY A 22 5.50 -26.43 -27.91
N LEU A 23 6.25 -26.37 -29.01
CA LEU A 23 5.73 -26.04 -30.33
C LEU A 23 4.57 -26.98 -30.69
N PHE A 24 3.33 -26.47 -30.63
CA PHE A 24 2.21 -27.09 -31.35
C PHE A 24 2.01 -26.31 -32.65
N GLN A 25 2.66 -26.80 -33.70
CA GLN A 25 2.58 -26.28 -35.06
C GLN A 25 1.20 -26.67 -35.62
N ALA A 26 0.25 -25.72 -35.61
CA ALA A 26 -1.06 -25.90 -36.24
C ALA A 26 -0.89 -25.91 -37.76
N ASN A 27 -1.06 -27.08 -38.35
CA ASN A 27 -1.13 -27.32 -39.79
C ASN A 27 -2.53 -26.88 -40.29
N PRO A 28 -2.68 -26.03 -41.33
CA PRO A 28 -3.97 -25.45 -41.69
C PRO A 28 -4.54 -26.08 -42.96
N GLU A 29 -4.94 -27.35 -42.95
CA GLU A 29 -5.75 -27.93 -44.05
C GLU A 29 -6.61 -29.06 -43.47
N ASP A 30 -7.87 -28.76 -43.12
CA ASP A 30 -9.05 -29.55 -43.52
C ASP A 30 -10.35 -28.94 -42.94
N PRO A 31 -11.42 -28.80 -43.76
CA PRO A 31 -12.69 -28.20 -43.35
C PRO A 31 -13.69 -29.25 -42.84
N VAL A 32 -14.65 -28.77 -42.04
CA VAL A 32 -15.87 -29.47 -41.60
C VAL A 32 -15.70 -30.43 -40.41
N GLY A 33 -15.88 -29.88 -39.21
CA GLY A 33 -16.10 -30.64 -37.99
C GLY A 33 -16.94 -29.82 -37.02
N SER A 34 -18.23 -30.14 -36.95
CA SER A 34 -19.23 -29.69 -35.97
C SER A 34 -18.67 -29.01 -34.71
N ASN A 35 -19.02 -27.73 -34.56
CA ASN A 35 -18.93 -26.92 -33.34
C ASN A 35 -19.79 -27.55 -32.21
N LEU A 36 -19.38 -28.70 -31.67
CA LEU A 36 -19.94 -29.24 -30.44
C LEU A 36 -19.41 -28.39 -29.29
N ARG A 37 -20.01 -27.21 -29.13
CA ARG A 37 -19.86 -26.38 -27.93
C ARG A 37 -20.43 -27.18 -26.77
N ILE A 38 -19.59 -27.94 -26.08
CA ILE A 38 -19.99 -28.68 -24.89
C ILE A 38 -20.37 -27.63 -23.85
N SER A 39 -21.68 -27.46 -23.63
CA SER A 39 -22.21 -26.52 -22.65
C SER A 39 -21.84 -27.03 -21.26
N ALA A 40 -20.80 -26.46 -20.66
CA ALA A 40 -20.28 -26.81 -19.33
C ALA A 40 -21.18 -26.31 -18.18
N ARG A 41 -22.52 -26.33 -18.35
CA ARG A 41 -23.44 -25.89 -17.29
C ARG A 41 -23.40 -26.88 -16.12
N GLY A 42 -22.92 -26.40 -14.98
CA GLY A 42 -22.95 -27.13 -13.71
C GLY A 42 -21.76 -28.06 -13.43
N LEU A 43 -20.79 -28.18 -14.36
CA LEU A 43 -19.55 -28.90 -14.08
C LEU A 43 -18.55 -27.98 -13.37
N ARG A 44 -17.93 -28.49 -12.31
CA ARG A 44 -16.79 -27.84 -11.67
C ARG A 44 -15.54 -28.10 -12.52
N PRO A 45 -14.66 -27.11 -12.70
CA PRO A 45 -13.38 -27.32 -13.36
C PRO A 45 -12.58 -28.41 -12.64
N SER A 46 -12.02 -29.34 -13.41
CA SER A 46 -11.00 -30.30 -12.96
C SER A 46 -9.74 -29.55 -12.48
N ASP A 47 -8.88 -30.21 -11.72
CA ASP A 47 -7.64 -29.58 -11.22
C ASP A 47 -6.69 -29.17 -12.38
N GLU A 48 -6.67 -29.95 -13.46
CA GLU A 48 -5.96 -29.58 -14.70
C GLU A 48 -6.55 -28.32 -15.36
N GLU A 49 -7.88 -28.21 -15.41
CA GLU A 49 -8.56 -27.03 -15.92
C GLU A 49 -8.32 -25.81 -15.01
N LYS A 50 -8.26 -26.00 -13.69
CA LYS A 50 -7.89 -24.94 -12.77
C LYS A 50 -6.45 -24.47 -13.01
N LEU A 51 -5.52 -25.39 -13.27
CA LEU A 51 -4.13 -25.03 -13.55
C LEU A 51 -4.05 -24.11 -14.79
N VAL A 52 -4.71 -24.49 -15.89
CA VAL A 52 -4.80 -23.66 -17.10
C VAL A 52 -5.43 -22.29 -16.80
N LEU A 53 -6.46 -22.26 -15.95
CA LEU A 53 -7.12 -21.01 -15.54
C LEU A 53 -6.19 -20.10 -14.73
N PHE A 54 -5.40 -20.65 -13.81
CA PHE A 54 -4.41 -19.88 -13.05
C PHE A 54 -3.26 -19.41 -13.94
N ASN A 55 -2.77 -20.25 -14.86
CA ASN A 55 -1.76 -19.84 -15.85
C ASN A 55 -2.27 -18.69 -16.72
N SER A 56 -3.54 -18.71 -17.12
CA SER A 56 -4.17 -17.60 -17.85
C SER A 56 -4.21 -16.30 -17.04
N CYS A 57 -4.35 -16.38 -15.72
CA CYS A 57 -4.28 -15.21 -14.83
C CYS A 57 -2.84 -14.67 -14.73
N LEU A 58 -1.86 -15.57 -14.61
CA LEU A 58 -0.43 -15.23 -14.53
C LEU A 58 0.08 -14.58 -15.82
N GLU A 59 -0.34 -15.07 -16.98
CA GLU A 59 0.00 -14.43 -18.27
C GLU A 59 -0.52 -12.99 -18.37
N LEU A 60 -1.71 -12.74 -17.82
CA LEU A 60 -2.37 -11.43 -17.83
C LEU A 60 -2.09 -10.60 -16.56
N GLN A 61 -1.10 -10.98 -15.75
CA GLN A 61 -0.80 -10.34 -14.46
C GLN A 61 -0.54 -8.84 -14.57
N GLN A 62 0.12 -8.40 -15.65
CA GLN A 62 0.45 -7.00 -15.85
C GLN A 62 -0.83 -6.14 -15.98
N GLN A 63 -1.83 -6.66 -16.71
CA GLN A 63 -3.13 -5.97 -16.86
C GLN A 63 -3.82 -5.80 -15.51
N TRP A 64 -3.66 -6.76 -14.59
CA TRP A 64 -4.18 -6.68 -13.23
C TRP A 64 -3.44 -5.62 -12.39
N LEU A 65 -2.10 -5.62 -12.45
CA LEU A 65 -1.25 -4.71 -11.68
C LEU A 65 -1.41 -3.24 -12.10
N GLU A 66 -1.56 -2.98 -13.39
CA GLU A 66 -1.80 -1.63 -13.95
C GLU A 66 -3.14 -1.01 -13.51
N GLY A 67 -4.01 -1.78 -12.86
CA GLY A 67 -5.28 -1.29 -12.35
C GLY A 67 -6.33 -1.10 -13.45
N SER A 68 -6.20 -1.85 -14.56
CA SER A 68 -7.24 -1.92 -15.59
C SER A 68 -8.59 -2.33 -15.00
N ASN A 69 -9.67 -2.08 -15.75
CA ASN A 69 -11.01 -2.50 -15.36
C ASN A 69 -11.02 -4.02 -15.05
N LYS A 70 -11.33 -4.37 -13.80
CA LYS A 70 -11.36 -5.74 -13.30
C LYS A 70 -12.26 -6.64 -14.15
N GLU A 71 -13.37 -6.12 -14.66
CA GLU A 71 -14.27 -6.86 -15.53
C GLU A 71 -13.59 -7.26 -16.85
N LYS A 72 -12.90 -6.31 -17.49
CA LYS A 72 -12.16 -6.57 -18.73
C LYS A 72 -11.07 -7.62 -18.54
N PHE A 73 -10.35 -7.57 -17.42
CA PHE A 73 -9.37 -8.60 -17.07
C PHE A 73 -10.02 -9.99 -17.02
N TRP A 74 -11.13 -10.15 -16.30
CA TRP A 74 -11.79 -11.46 -16.21
C TRP A 74 -12.39 -11.92 -17.54
N GLN A 75 -12.87 -11.01 -18.37
CA GLN A 75 -13.29 -11.34 -19.74
C GLN A 75 -12.12 -11.87 -20.57
N SER A 76 -10.95 -11.21 -20.53
CA SER A 76 -9.73 -11.68 -21.21
C SER A 76 -9.28 -13.06 -20.70
N VAL A 77 -9.29 -13.27 -19.38
CA VAL A 77 -8.96 -14.57 -18.76
C VAL A 77 -9.92 -15.66 -19.25
N ALA A 78 -11.23 -15.39 -19.28
CA ALA A 78 -12.22 -16.34 -19.75
C ALA A 78 -12.05 -16.71 -21.23
N GLN A 79 -11.72 -15.73 -22.08
CA GLN A 79 -11.43 -15.96 -23.50
C GLN A 79 -10.19 -16.83 -23.71
N ARG A 80 -9.09 -16.55 -22.98
CA ARG A 80 -7.88 -17.38 -22.97
C ARG A 80 -8.18 -18.80 -22.53
N PHE A 81 -8.91 -18.93 -21.43
CA PHE A 81 -9.28 -20.23 -20.88
C PHE A 81 -10.17 -21.06 -21.83
N GLU A 82 -11.12 -20.42 -22.51
CA GLU A 82 -11.95 -21.06 -23.55
C GLU A 82 -11.08 -21.52 -24.73
N ALA A 83 -10.10 -20.72 -25.15
CA ALA A 83 -9.19 -21.09 -26.24
C ALA A 83 -8.32 -22.31 -25.88
N SER A 84 -7.87 -22.44 -24.63
CA SER A 84 -7.04 -23.55 -24.18
C SER A 84 -7.82 -24.84 -23.90
N THR A 85 -9.02 -24.75 -23.34
CA THR A 85 -9.81 -25.92 -22.91
C THR A 85 -10.92 -26.32 -23.86
N GLY A 86 -11.26 -25.46 -24.83
CA GLY A 86 -12.40 -25.63 -25.73
C GLY A 86 -13.77 -25.51 -25.03
N ARG A 87 -13.80 -25.17 -23.74
CA ARG A 87 -15.02 -25.09 -22.93
C ARG A 87 -15.40 -23.66 -22.63
N GLN A 88 -16.70 -23.36 -22.80
CA GLN A 88 -17.26 -22.05 -22.49
C GLN A 88 -17.58 -21.92 -21.01
N TYR A 89 -16.78 -21.11 -20.32
CA TYR A 89 -17.08 -20.65 -18.98
C TYR A 89 -17.34 -19.15 -19.00
N ARG A 90 -18.37 -18.73 -18.24
CA ARG A 90 -18.59 -17.30 -18.00
C ARG A 90 -17.48 -16.74 -17.12
N TRP A 91 -17.06 -15.52 -17.39
CA TRP A 91 -15.97 -14.87 -16.65
C TRP A 91 -16.25 -14.75 -15.14
N GLU A 92 -17.52 -14.60 -14.74
CA GLU A 92 -17.93 -14.61 -13.33
C GLU A 92 -17.69 -15.96 -12.68
N SER A 93 -17.84 -17.04 -13.44
CA SER A 93 -17.55 -18.40 -12.97
C SER A 93 -16.06 -18.60 -12.80
N CYS A 94 -15.25 -18.20 -13.78
CA CYS A 94 -13.79 -18.23 -13.69
C CYS A 94 -13.29 -17.47 -12.47
N ARG A 95 -13.76 -16.22 -12.29
CA ARG A 95 -13.46 -15.38 -11.13
C ARG A 95 -13.83 -16.05 -9.81
N ARG A 96 -15.03 -16.63 -9.73
CA ARG A 96 -15.50 -17.31 -8.50
C ARG A 96 -14.63 -18.51 -8.18
N THR A 97 -14.26 -19.31 -9.18
CA THR A 97 -13.37 -20.46 -9.00
C THR A 97 -12.01 -20.00 -8.46
N VAL A 98 -11.34 -19.06 -9.13
CA VAL A 98 -10.04 -18.54 -8.71
C VAL A 98 -10.09 -18.00 -7.28
N ASN A 99 -11.09 -17.17 -6.95
CA ASN A 99 -11.23 -16.63 -5.60
C ASN A 99 -11.42 -17.70 -4.53
N ASN A 100 -12.21 -18.74 -4.83
CA ASN A 100 -12.44 -19.84 -3.89
C ASN A 100 -11.18 -20.69 -3.67
N GLU A 101 -10.42 -20.94 -4.73
CA GLU A 101 -9.14 -21.67 -4.67
C GLU A 101 -8.09 -20.87 -3.89
N VAL A 102 -7.94 -19.58 -4.18
CA VAL A 102 -7.07 -18.67 -3.44
C VAL A 102 -7.43 -18.63 -1.96
N LYS A 103 -8.72 -18.50 -1.62
CA LYS A 103 -9.19 -18.48 -0.23
C LYS A 103 -8.80 -19.78 0.49
N ARG A 104 -9.08 -20.93 -0.14
CA ARG A 104 -8.75 -22.25 0.42
C ARG A 104 -7.24 -22.42 0.61
N ARG A 105 -6.44 -21.94 -0.35
CA ARG A 105 -4.98 -22.00 -0.27
C ARG A 105 -4.44 -21.13 0.86
N ARG A 106 -4.94 -19.90 1.03
CA ARG A 106 -4.56 -19.05 2.18
C ARG A 106 -4.96 -19.66 3.53
N GLU A 107 -6.13 -20.29 3.64
CA GLU A 107 -6.54 -21.01 4.85
C GLU A 107 -5.64 -22.22 5.14
N TYR A 108 -5.25 -22.94 4.09
CA TYR A 108 -4.28 -24.03 4.18
C TYR A 108 -2.90 -23.53 4.65
N LEU A 109 -2.36 -22.46 4.06
CA LEU A 109 -1.06 -21.89 4.43
C LEU A 109 -1.03 -21.43 5.90
N LYS A 110 -2.10 -20.80 6.39
CA LYS A 110 -2.25 -20.47 7.82
C LYS A 110 -2.22 -21.71 8.71
N SER A 111 -2.83 -22.81 8.26
CA SER A 111 -2.84 -24.07 9.01
C SER A 111 -1.48 -24.76 8.98
N TYR A 112 -0.74 -24.62 7.87
CA TYR A 112 0.63 -25.10 7.71
C TYR A 112 1.59 -24.39 8.66
N GLU A 113 1.50 -23.06 8.77
CA GLU A 113 2.29 -22.26 9.74
C GLU A 113 2.07 -22.71 11.19
N THR A 114 0.86 -23.18 11.53
CA THR A 114 0.56 -23.74 12.86
C THR A 114 1.02 -25.20 13.06
N GLY A 115 1.73 -25.78 12.08
CA GLY A 115 2.28 -27.15 12.14
C GLY A 115 1.24 -28.26 11.96
N LYS A 116 0.03 -27.94 11.48
CA LYS A 116 -1.09 -28.89 11.38
C LYS A 116 -1.19 -29.63 10.04
N ALA A 117 -0.39 -29.28 9.04
CA ALA A 117 -0.47 -29.84 7.70
C ALA A 117 0.90 -30.16 7.10
N SER A 118 0.98 -31.21 6.28
CA SER A 118 2.15 -31.55 5.45
C SER A 118 1.99 -30.94 4.07
N GLU A 119 3.07 -30.46 3.45
CA GLU A 119 3.09 -29.73 2.18
C GLU A 119 2.67 -30.61 0.97
N PRO A 120 1.54 -30.34 0.29
CA PRO A 120 1.24 -30.96 -0.98
C PRO A 120 1.80 -30.05 -2.08
N LYS A 121 3.00 -30.40 -2.60
CA LYS A 121 3.54 -29.75 -3.80
C LYS A 121 2.82 -30.30 -5.03
N SER A 122 1.96 -29.48 -5.62
CA SER A 122 1.33 -29.71 -6.91
C SER A 122 1.48 -28.44 -7.71
N ASP A 123 1.71 -28.56 -9.01
CA ASP A 123 1.88 -27.42 -9.94
C ASP A 123 0.71 -26.43 -9.85
N LEU A 124 -0.51 -26.92 -9.57
CA LEU A 124 -1.67 -26.07 -9.30
C LEU A 124 -1.49 -25.20 -8.05
N HIS A 125 -0.95 -25.76 -6.96
CA HIS A 125 -0.70 -25.01 -5.74
C HIS A 125 0.37 -23.93 -5.96
N GLU A 126 1.43 -24.25 -6.71
CA GLU A 126 2.46 -23.27 -7.07
C GLU A 126 1.88 -22.12 -7.91
N ALA A 127 1.04 -22.43 -8.91
CA ALA A 127 0.37 -21.41 -9.70
C ALA A 127 -0.59 -20.54 -8.87
N ILE A 128 -1.27 -21.12 -7.87
CA ILE A 128 -2.12 -20.38 -6.93
C ILE A 128 -1.26 -19.47 -6.04
N ASP A 129 -0.13 -19.96 -5.54
CA ASP A 129 0.77 -19.21 -4.66
C ASP A 129 1.40 -18.01 -5.41
N MET A 130 1.84 -18.19 -6.65
CA MET A 130 2.30 -17.09 -7.52
C MET A 130 1.19 -16.04 -7.75
N TRP A 131 -0.05 -16.49 -7.97
CA TRP A 131 -1.17 -15.56 -8.13
C TRP A 131 -1.49 -14.82 -6.83
N ILE A 132 -1.37 -15.47 -5.68
CA ILE A 132 -1.51 -14.83 -4.36
C ILE A 132 -0.50 -13.70 -4.18
N GLU A 133 0.75 -13.92 -4.58
CA GLU A 133 1.81 -12.90 -4.51
C GLU A 133 1.45 -11.67 -5.37
N ILE A 134 0.95 -11.87 -6.59
CA ILE A 134 0.50 -10.78 -7.47
C ILE A 134 -0.68 -10.00 -6.86
N LEU A 135 -1.61 -10.70 -6.20
CA LEU A 135 -2.71 -10.05 -5.48
C LEU A 135 -2.18 -9.18 -4.34
N ASP A 136 -1.26 -9.70 -3.54
CA ASP A 136 -0.66 -8.98 -2.43
C ASP A 136 0.17 -7.77 -2.93
N GLN A 137 0.91 -7.93 -4.03
CA GLN A 137 1.61 -6.83 -4.70
C GLN A 137 0.65 -5.71 -5.13
N ARG A 138 -0.51 -6.07 -5.70
CA ARG A 138 -1.53 -5.08 -6.08
C ARG A 138 -2.05 -4.32 -4.87
N ASP A 139 -2.33 -5.03 -3.78
CA ASP A 139 -2.83 -4.43 -2.54
C ASP A 139 -1.80 -3.49 -1.92
N MET A 140 -0.50 -3.84 -1.96
CA MET A 140 0.59 -2.93 -1.56
C MET A 140 0.64 -1.66 -2.41
N ILE A 141 0.49 -1.76 -3.73
CA ILE A 141 0.44 -0.58 -4.62
C ILE A 141 -0.74 0.32 -4.27
N VAL A 142 -1.92 -0.26 -4.01
CA VAL A 142 -3.12 0.50 -3.62
C VAL A 142 -2.90 1.20 -2.28
N LEU A 143 -2.40 0.48 -1.28
CA LEU A 143 -2.15 1.02 0.06
C LEU A 143 -1.11 2.15 0.03
N ALA A 144 -0.01 1.98 -0.71
CA ALA A 144 1.00 3.03 -0.89
C ALA A 144 0.43 4.28 -1.57
N SER A 145 -0.43 4.10 -2.59
CA SER A 145 -1.12 5.20 -3.26
C SER A 145 -2.08 5.93 -2.32
N GLN A 146 -2.81 5.21 -1.45
CA GLN A 146 -3.74 5.79 -0.48
C GLN A 146 -2.99 6.55 0.61
N ALA A 147 -1.91 5.97 1.16
CA ALA A 147 -1.06 6.64 2.15
C ALA A 147 -0.46 7.93 1.58
N SER A 148 0.02 7.89 0.33
CA SER A 148 0.53 9.09 -0.35
C SER A 148 -0.55 10.15 -0.58
N ALA A 149 -1.80 9.75 -0.86
CA ALA A 149 -2.90 10.68 -1.03
C ALA A 149 -3.33 11.32 0.30
N GLU A 150 -3.35 10.54 1.39
CA GLU A 150 -3.67 11.05 2.72
C GLU A 150 -2.58 12.00 3.23
N GLN A 151 -1.30 11.68 2.99
CA GLN A 151 -0.21 12.59 3.33
C GLN A 151 -0.38 13.96 2.65
N ARG A 152 -0.68 13.97 1.34
CA ARG A 152 -0.97 15.23 0.62
C ARG A 152 -2.17 15.98 1.19
N ARG A 153 -3.18 15.25 1.69
CA ARG A 153 -4.37 15.85 2.31
C ARG A 153 -4.02 16.51 3.64
N LEU A 154 -3.18 15.88 4.44
CA LEU A 154 -2.68 16.44 5.70
C LEU A 154 -1.79 17.65 5.46
N ASP A 155 -0.85 17.56 4.51
CA ASP A 155 0.03 18.68 4.15
C ASP A 155 -0.79 19.90 3.67
N ALA A 156 -1.79 19.67 2.81
CA ALA A 156 -2.70 20.73 2.36
C ALA A 156 -3.52 21.35 3.51
N ALA A 157 -3.96 20.54 4.48
CA ALA A 157 -4.69 21.04 5.65
C ALA A 157 -3.82 21.91 6.57
N VAL A 158 -2.54 21.54 6.74
CA VAL A 158 -1.56 22.33 7.50
C VAL A 158 -1.30 23.67 6.80
N ASP A 159 -1.12 23.66 5.47
CA ASP A 159 -0.92 24.88 4.68
C ASP A 159 -2.14 25.83 4.75
N ASP A 160 -3.36 25.28 4.69
CA ASP A 160 -4.59 26.06 4.81
C ASP A 160 -4.77 26.65 6.22
N ASP A 161 -4.45 25.89 7.27
CA ASP A 161 -4.49 26.41 8.65
C ASP A 161 -3.45 27.52 8.85
N PHE A 162 -2.23 27.35 8.33
CA PHE A 162 -1.20 28.37 8.39
C PHE A 162 -1.63 29.66 7.65
N ARG A 163 -2.22 29.53 6.46
CA ARG A 163 -2.79 30.66 5.70
C ARG A 163 -3.90 31.36 6.48
N ARG A 164 -4.79 30.61 7.12
CA ARG A 164 -5.88 31.15 7.94
C ARG A 164 -5.35 31.93 9.13
N GLN A 165 -4.43 31.35 9.91
CA GLN A 165 -3.82 32.04 11.06
C GLN A 165 -3.10 33.33 10.64
N PHE A 166 -2.39 33.31 9.50
CA PHE A 166 -1.70 34.49 9.00
C PHE A 166 -2.66 35.61 8.58
N THR A 167 -3.73 35.26 7.86
CA THR A 167 -4.76 36.22 7.45
C THR A 167 -5.55 36.80 8.63
N GLU A 168 -5.87 35.98 9.63
CA GLU A 168 -6.51 36.45 10.87
C GLU A 168 -5.63 37.45 11.63
N ARG A 169 -4.31 37.19 11.74
CA ARG A 169 -3.35 38.13 12.36
C ARG A 169 -3.26 39.45 11.61
N LEU A 170 -3.24 39.43 10.27
CA LEU A 170 -3.23 40.65 9.46
C LEU A 170 -4.55 41.43 9.59
N GLY A 171 -5.69 40.74 9.64
CA GLY A 171 -6.99 41.35 9.89
C GLY A 171 -7.07 42.05 11.25
N GLN A 172 -6.58 41.39 12.31
CA GLN A 172 -6.55 41.97 13.67
C GLN A 172 -5.60 43.18 13.76
N SER A 173 -4.46 43.15 13.06
CA SER A 173 -3.54 44.29 13.00
C SER A 173 -4.17 45.51 12.31
N ARG A 174 -4.97 45.30 11.25
CA ARG A 174 -5.70 46.38 10.56
C ARG A 174 -6.78 47.00 11.44
N VAL A 175 -7.56 46.20 12.16
CA VAL A 175 -8.58 46.67 13.12
C VAL A 175 -7.95 47.47 14.27
N ARG A 176 -6.75 47.06 14.75
CA ARG A 176 -6.00 47.78 15.79
C ARG A 176 -5.46 49.13 15.30
N ASN A 177 -5.01 49.21 14.05
CA ASN A 177 -4.50 50.45 13.45
C ASN A 177 -5.63 51.43 13.09
N GLU A 178 -6.79 50.97 12.63
CA GLU A 178 -7.98 51.83 12.40
C GLU A 178 -8.54 52.39 13.73
N SER A 179 -8.53 51.61 14.81
CA SER A 179 -8.95 52.07 16.13
C SER A 179 -8.01 53.13 16.74
N THR A 180 -6.72 53.11 16.35
CA THR A 180 -5.73 54.08 16.82
C THR A 180 -5.80 55.39 16.05
N ILE A 181 -6.06 55.34 14.73
CA ILE A 181 -6.17 56.54 13.88
C ILE A 181 -7.50 57.29 14.14
N SER A 182 -8.60 56.59 14.44
CA SER A 182 -9.87 57.24 14.78
C SER A 182 -9.87 57.94 16.15
N SER A 183 -8.81 57.77 16.97
CA SER A 183 -8.70 58.38 18.31
C SER A 183 -7.75 59.57 18.37
N THR A 184 -7.13 59.99 17.26
CA THR A 184 -6.10 61.06 17.25
C THR A 184 -6.48 62.32 16.47
N THR A 185 -7.72 62.47 15.99
CA THR A 185 -8.19 63.70 15.32
C THR A 185 -9.50 64.21 15.92
N SER A 186 -9.47 64.58 17.19
CA SER A 186 -10.40 65.58 17.77
C SER A 186 -9.93 65.99 19.16
N ALA A 187 -8.92 66.86 19.20
CA ALA A 187 -8.53 67.57 20.42
C ALA A 187 -8.33 69.05 20.11
N THR A 188 -9.38 69.85 20.35
CA THR A 188 -9.37 71.21 20.92
C THR A 188 -10.79 71.41 21.46
N GLU A 189 -11.01 71.25 22.76
CA GLU A 189 -11.10 72.32 23.77
C GLU A 189 -12.55 72.36 24.27
N ASP A 190 -12.80 71.83 25.47
CA ASP A 190 -13.21 72.63 26.62
C ASP A 190 -13.99 71.85 27.69
N THR A 191 -13.66 72.21 28.94
CA THR A 191 -14.47 72.17 30.16
C THR A 191 -14.43 70.93 31.04
N GLU A 192 -14.40 71.25 32.32
CA GLU A 192 -13.98 70.52 33.50
C GLU A 192 -14.96 69.45 34.00
N ASP A 193 -14.39 68.62 34.89
CA ASP A 193 -14.97 68.18 36.15
C ASP A 193 -15.54 66.76 36.27
N SER A 194 -15.29 66.22 37.47
CA SER A 194 -15.87 65.05 38.13
C SER A 194 -15.29 63.65 37.91
N GLU A 195 -14.62 63.23 39.00
CA GLU A 195 -14.71 61.93 39.66
C GLU A 195 -14.18 60.66 38.97
N ARG A 196 -12.99 60.29 39.44
CA ARG A 196 -12.43 58.95 39.63
C ARG A 196 -13.47 57.81 39.63
N PRO A 197 -13.17 56.72 38.91
CA PRO A 197 -13.05 55.44 39.60
C PRO A 197 -11.69 54.79 39.30
N LYS A 198 -10.89 54.55 40.35
CA LYS A 198 -9.68 53.72 40.29
C LYS A 198 -10.08 52.27 39.97
N ARG A 199 -10.29 51.96 38.69
CA ARG A 199 -10.50 50.60 38.21
C ARG A 199 -9.17 49.87 38.12
N ARG A 200 -9.10 48.78 38.89
CA ARG A 200 -8.11 47.70 38.87
C ARG A 200 -7.86 47.26 37.42
N ARG A 201 -6.77 47.74 36.80
CA ARG A 201 -6.41 47.38 35.41
C ARG A 201 -4.98 46.84 35.27
N ARG A 202 -4.36 46.48 36.39
CA ARG A 202 -2.95 46.04 36.44
C ARG A 202 -2.76 44.55 36.74
N THR A 203 -3.82 43.79 37.03
CA THR A 203 -3.72 42.34 37.30
C THR A 203 -4.02 41.48 36.07
N ARG A 204 -4.94 41.89 35.17
CA ARG A 204 -5.32 41.08 33.99
C ARG A 204 -4.22 40.85 32.95
N LEU A 205 -3.29 41.79 32.79
CA LEU A 205 -2.20 41.65 31.82
C LEU A 205 -1.16 40.62 32.28
N ASN A 206 -0.96 40.49 33.60
CA ASN A 206 -0.06 39.50 34.16
C ASN A 206 -0.72 38.11 34.13
N ASP A 207 -2.02 38.02 34.41
CA ASP A 207 -2.76 36.74 34.36
C ASP A 207 -2.80 36.13 32.93
N GLU A 208 -2.87 36.97 31.88
CA GLU A 208 -2.80 36.53 30.47
C GLU A 208 -1.38 36.12 30.05
N GLU A 209 -0.35 36.82 30.54
CA GLU A 209 1.06 36.49 30.29
C GLU A 209 1.44 35.18 31.02
N ASP A 210 0.98 34.99 32.25
CA ASP A 210 1.15 33.76 33.03
C ASP A 210 0.38 32.57 32.40
N ALA A 211 -0.82 32.80 31.85
CA ALA A 211 -1.57 31.77 31.12
C ALA A 211 -0.90 31.40 29.80
N MET A 212 -0.34 32.37 29.07
CA MET A 212 0.35 32.15 27.80
C MET A 212 1.68 31.43 27.99
N THR A 213 2.44 31.79 29.04
CA THR A 213 3.69 31.10 29.40
C THR A 213 3.41 29.67 29.88
N THR A 214 2.35 29.45 30.66
CA THR A 214 1.92 28.11 31.06
C THR A 214 1.52 27.26 29.84
N ALA A 215 0.75 27.82 28.90
CA ALA A 215 0.38 27.12 27.67
C ALA A 215 1.59 26.78 26.78
N LEU A 216 2.59 27.67 26.71
CA LEU A 216 3.85 27.41 26.00
C LEU A 216 4.67 26.30 26.67
N VAL A 217 4.73 26.28 28.00
CA VAL A 217 5.42 25.22 28.75
C VAL A 217 4.72 23.86 28.56
N ASP A 218 3.39 23.83 28.63
CA ASP A 218 2.61 22.61 28.41
C ASP A 218 2.75 22.09 26.97
N LEU A 219 2.76 22.97 25.97
CA LEU A 219 3.02 22.57 24.58
C LEU A 219 4.44 22.03 24.40
N THR A 220 5.44 22.67 25.02
CA THR A 220 6.84 22.22 24.98
C THR A 220 6.99 20.85 25.63
N LYS A 221 6.26 20.60 26.73
CA LYS A 221 6.22 19.32 27.42
C LYS A 221 5.57 18.25 26.55
N ALA A 222 4.43 18.53 25.93
CA ALA A 222 3.75 17.60 25.04
C ALA A 222 4.60 17.22 23.81
N VAL A 223 5.31 18.20 23.23
CA VAL A 223 6.25 17.96 22.12
C VAL A 223 7.44 17.11 22.57
N SER A 224 7.98 17.36 23.76
CA SER A 224 9.09 16.58 24.33
C SER A 224 8.69 15.14 24.63
N GLU A 225 7.48 14.92 25.17
CA GLU A 225 6.93 13.59 25.43
C GLU A 225 6.69 12.81 24.13
N SER A 226 6.15 13.46 23.10
CA SER A 226 5.98 12.86 21.75
C SER A 226 7.31 12.50 21.06
N LEU A 227 8.35 13.32 21.25
CA LEU A 227 9.70 13.03 20.76
C LEU A 227 10.35 11.85 21.50
N LEU A 228 10.06 11.67 22.79
CA LEU A 228 10.55 10.54 23.58
C LEU A 228 9.85 9.23 23.18
N THR A 229 8.55 9.25 22.92
CA THR A 229 7.83 8.03 22.48
C THR A 229 8.26 7.59 21.09
N THR A 230 8.43 8.52 20.15
CA THR A 230 8.94 8.19 18.80
C THR A 230 10.40 7.70 18.82
N SER A 231 11.24 8.25 19.71
CA SER A 231 12.60 7.75 19.91
C SER A 231 12.64 6.34 20.52
N GLN A 232 11.69 6.02 21.40
CA GLN A 232 11.57 4.69 21.99
C GLN A 232 11.07 3.66 20.97
N GLU A 233 10.06 4.00 20.18
CA GLU A 233 9.56 3.15 19.08
C GLU A 233 10.64 2.87 18.02
N SER A 234 11.50 3.86 17.74
CA SER A 234 12.64 3.68 16.83
C SER A 234 13.67 2.68 17.35
N LYS A 235 13.92 2.64 18.67
CA LYS A 235 14.84 1.67 19.28
C LYS A 235 14.25 0.27 19.27
N ASP A 236 12.96 0.14 19.58
CA ASP A 236 12.27 -1.14 19.57
C ASP A 236 12.26 -1.73 18.16
N MET A 237 11.98 -0.93 17.13
CA MET A 237 12.10 -1.33 15.73
C MET A 237 13.51 -1.76 15.34
N SER A 238 14.56 -1.06 15.80
CA SER A 238 15.95 -1.44 15.55
C SER A 238 16.27 -2.84 16.08
N THR A 239 15.79 -3.18 17.28
CA THR A 239 16.01 -4.52 17.85
C THR A 239 15.25 -5.62 17.11
N VAL A 240 14.07 -5.30 16.56
CA VAL A 240 13.30 -6.22 15.72
C VAL A 240 14.05 -6.49 14.41
N VAL A 241 14.61 -5.45 13.79
CA VAL A 241 15.42 -5.57 12.56
C VAL A 241 16.66 -6.44 12.80
N GLU A 242 17.44 -6.16 13.84
CA GLU A 242 18.62 -6.97 14.19
C GLU A 242 18.27 -8.45 14.46
N ASN A 243 17.10 -8.71 15.03
CA ASN A 243 16.64 -10.08 15.28
C ASN A 243 16.20 -10.80 13.99
N ILE A 244 15.64 -10.07 13.03
CA ILE A 244 15.30 -10.59 11.71
C ILE A 244 16.58 -10.90 10.92
N GLU A 245 17.57 -10.00 10.95
CA GLU A 245 18.88 -10.20 10.30
C GLU A 245 19.58 -11.45 10.83
N ARG A 246 19.66 -11.64 12.15
CA ARG A 246 20.21 -12.88 12.75
C ARG A 246 19.47 -14.14 12.32
N ARG A 247 18.15 -14.07 12.14
CA ARG A 247 17.35 -15.22 11.66
C ARG A 247 17.61 -15.53 10.19
N LEU A 248 17.84 -14.51 9.37
CA LEU A 248 18.19 -14.67 7.95
C LEU A 248 19.57 -15.33 7.80
N GLU A 249 20.57 -14.87 8.55
CA GLU A 249 21.91 -15.49 8.56
C GLU A 249 21.84 -16.98 8.96
N HIS A 250 21.03 -17.30 9.97
CA HIS A 250 20.85 -18.69 10.40
C HIS A 250 20.16 -19.55 9.33
N LEU A 251 19.16 -19.01 8.63
CA LEU A 251 18.49 -19.70 7.53
C LEU A 251 19.41 -19.93 6.34
N GLU A 252 20.24 -18.94 6.00
CA GLU A 252 21.23 -19.04 4.93
C GLU A 252 22.27 -20.13 5.25
N ALA A 253 22.80 -20.15 6.48
CA ALA A 253 23.72 -21.18 6.93
C ALA A 253 23.08 -22.60 6.87
N ASN A 254 21.81 -22.72 7.25
CA ASN A 254 21.09 -23.99 7.15
C ASN A 254 20.88 -24.41 5.70
N TYR A 255 20.53 -23.48 4.81
CA TYR A 255 20.38 -23.75 3.39
C TYR A 255 21.69 -24.27 2.77
N ILE A 256 22.80 -23.59 3.02
CA ILE A 256 24.14 -24.01 2.56
C ILE A 256 24.44 -25.43 3.03
N ARG A 257 24.23 -25.71 4.32
CA ARG A 257 24.47 -27.04 4.90
C ARG A 257 23.62 -28.13 4.24
N THR A 258 22.35 -27.85 3.98
CA THR A 258 21.47 -28.82 3.29
C THR A 258 21.90 -29.06 1.85
N ASN A 259 22.36 -28.01 1.16
CA ASN A 259 22.83 -28.13 -0.22
C ASN A 259 24.11 -28.97 -0.30
N GLU A 260 25.06 -28.79 0.63
CA GLU A 260 26.26 -29.64 0.71
C GLU A 260 25.91 -31.12 0.95
N LEU A 261 24.89 -31.40 1.76
CA LEU A 261 24.42 -32.77 1.99
C LEU A 261 23.79 -33.38 0.74
N LEU A 262 23.02 -32.59 -0.01
CA LEU A 262 22.44 -33.01 -1.29
C LEU A 262 23.54 -33.33 -2.31
N GLU A 263 24.53 -32.45 -2.48
CA GLU A 263 25.66 -32.69 -3.37
C GLU A 263 26.45 -33.95 -3.01
N ARG A 264 26.65 -34.21 -1.71
CA ARG A 264 27.27 -35.46 -1.23
C ARG A 264 26.44 -36.70 -1.51
N LEU A 265 25.11 -36.60 -1.46
CA LEU A 265 24.21 -37.71 -1.79
C LEU A 265 24.21 -37.99 -3.29
N ILE A 266 24.13 -36.94 -4.11
CA ILE A 266 24.21 -37.02 -5.57
C ILE A 266 25.54 -37.67 -5.98
N SER A 267 26.65 -37.25 -5.37
CA SER A 267 27.98 -37.81 -5.63
C SER A 267 28.15 -39.28 -5.20
N LYS A 268 27.27 -39.82 -4.36
CA LYS A 268 27.27 -41.24 -3.96
C LYS A 268 26.34 -42.11 -4.82
N LEU A 269 25.44 -41.48 -5.56
CA LEU A 269 24.48 -42.14 -6.45
C LEU A 269 25.02 -42.30 -7.88
N ASN A 270 25.93 -41.42 -8.29
CA ASN A 270 26.75 -41.53 -9.51
C ASN A 270 28.03 -42.32 -9.24
#